data_AF-A0A0D6TML4-F1
#
_entry.id   AF-A0A0D6TML4-F1
#
_cell.length_a   1.000
_cell.length_b   1.000
_cell.length_c   1.000
_cell.angle_alpha   90.00
_cell.angle_beta   90.00
_cell.angle_gamma   90.00
#
_symmetry.space_group_name_H-M   'P 1'
#
loop_
_entity.id
_entity.type
_entity.pdbx_description
1 polymer ?
#
loop_
_entity_poly.entity_id
_entity_poly.type
_entity_poly.pdbx_seq_one_letter_code
_entity_poly.pdbx_strand_id
1 'polypeptide(L)'
;MFSLSINEENYAGQYSFKSRNYYESINLKESRQFIYNYKNEFISYEIKGNYRISNDSLVLDSNPQRDKIIIKEYNEGNKKNSLIIVKDKEGNILTYHIYIILLDDKVICLRDQWDKTKIKNQTIKGFYIVDTKGLQSPTYFKKGKFSNNFEVQFETKRVFENEIWIIEKDKIKPIGMDGEYQNYYLEKND
;
A
#
# COMPACT_ATOMS: atom_id res chain seq x y z
N MET A 1 39.82 -22.90 13.63
CA MET A 1 38.88 -22.51 12.56
C MET A 1 37.48 -22.62 13.16
N PHE A 2 36.94 -21.52 13.68
CA PHE A 2 35.64 -21.52 14.35
C PHE A 2 34.53 -21.48 13.30
N SER A 3 33.82 -22.58 13.11
CA SER A 3 32.55 -22.56 12.40
C SER A 3 31.51 -21.93 13.33
N LEU A 4 31.16 -20.68 13.09
CA LEU A 4 29.93 -20.09 13.60
C LEU A 4 28.77 -20.84 12.93
N SER A 5 28.21 -21.81 13.65
CA SER A 5 26.87 -22.31 13.38
C SER A 5 25.93 -21.12 13.57
N ILE A 6 25.51 -20.52 12.45
CA ILE A 6 24.39 -19.59 12.43
C ILE A 6 23.20 -20.43 12.88
N ASN A 7 22.70 -20.17 14.10
CA ASN A 7 21.38 -20.63 14.48
C ASN A 7 20.44 -20.14 13.38
N GLU A 8 19.87 -21.05 12.58
CA GLU A 8 18.71 -20.71 11.78
C GLU A 8 17.61 -20.39 12.79
N GLU A 9 17.47 -19.10 13.15
CA GLU A 9 16.30 -18.64 13.88
C GLU A 9 15.09 -19.07 13.07
N ASN A 10 14.25 -19.90 13.66
CA ASN A 10 13.06 -20.38 12.98
C ASN A 10 12.04 -19.24 12.94
N TYR A 11 12.09 -18.43 11.88
CA TYR A 11 11.14 -17.36 11.63
C TYR A 11 9.74 -17.87 11.25
N ALA A 12 9.59 -19.17 10.98
CA ALA A 12 8.27 -19.74 10.70
C ALA A 12 7.36 -19.60 11.92
N GLY A 13 6.06 -19.50 11.63
CA GLY A 13 5.03 -19.25 12.63
C GLY A 13 4.08 -18.15 12.22
N GLN A 14 3.06 -17.96 13.05
CA GLN A 14 2.07 -16.90 12.86
C GLN A 14 2.46 -15.69 13.69
N TYR A 15 2.46 -14.53 13.05
CA TYR A 15 2.61 -13.23 13.71
C TYR A 15 1.30 -12.47 13.55
N SER A 16 0.84 -11.80 14.60
CA SER A 16 -0.43 -11.10 14.55
C SER A 16 -0.44 -9.81 15.35
N PHE A 17 -1.34 -8.92 14.95
CA PHE A 17 -1.71 -7.72 15.68
C PHE A 17 -3.24 -7.62 15.69
N LYS A 18 -3.80 -7.25 16.84
CA LYS A 18 -5.24 -7.10 17.02
C LYS A 18 -5.52 -5.83 17.80
N SER A 19 -6.46 -5.04 17.29
CA SER A 19 -7.13 -3.98 18.03
C SER A 19 -8.65 -4.17 17.94
N ARG A 20 -9.43 -3.22 18.48
CA ARG A 20 -10.89 -3.33 18.62
C ARG A 20 -11.58 -3.77 17.33
N ASN A 21 -11.21 -3.14 16.21
CA ASN A 21 -11.89 -3.24 14.91
C ASN A 21 -10.94 -3.61 13.77
N TYR A 22 -9.75 -4.11 14.11
CA TYR A 22 -8.68 -4.37 13.18
C TYR A 22 -7.91 -5.61 13.60
N TYR A 23 -7.60 -6.46 12.64
CA TYR A 23 -6.78 -7.63 12.81
C TYR A 23 -5.91 -7.80 11.57
N GLU A 24 -4.63 -8.00 11.79
CA GLU A 24 -3.65 -8.31 10.77
C GLU A 24 -2.82 -9.49 11.24
N SER A 25 -2.54 -10.43 10.36
CA SER A 25 -1.60 -11.50 10.65
C SER A 25 -0.86 -11.97 9.42
N ILE A 26 0.34 -12.50 9.63
CA ILE A 26 1.11 -13.19 8.60
C ILE A 26 1.58 -14.53 9.16
N ASN A 27 1.30 -15.61 8.43
CA ASN A 27 1.81 -16.94 8.73
C ASN A 27 2.95 -17.25 7.77
N LEU A 28 4.17 -17.32 8.31
CA LEU A 28 5.38 -17.69 7.59
C LEU A 28 5.56 -19.21 7.67
N LYS A 29 5.50 -19.89 6.52
CA LYS A 29 5.68 -21.34 6.43
C LYS A 29 7.14 -21.69 6.16
N GLU A 30 7.59 -22.83 6.68
CA GLU A 30 8.92 -23.39 6.40
C GLU A 30 9.20 -23.55 4.90
N SER A 31 8.16 -23.72 4.08
CA SER A 31 8.23 -23.75 2.60
C SER A 31 8.55 -22.40 1.94
N ARG A 32 8.91 -21.36 2.70
CA ARG A 32 9.16 -19.98 2.24
C ARG A 32 7.95 -19.31 1.58
N GLN A 33 6.76 -19.76 1.97
CA GLN A 33 5.49 -19.16 1.58
C GLN A 33 4.87 -18.43 2.75
N PHE A 34 4.17 -17.32 2.48
CA PHE A 34 3.39 -16.64 3.50
C PHE A 34 1.90 -16.67 3.18
N ILE A 35 1.10 -16.58 4.25
CA ILE A 35 -0.33 -16.28 4.18
C ILE A 35 -0.57 -15.05 5.04
N TYR A 36 -0.94 -13.95 4.40
CA TYR A 36 -1.30 -12.70 5.04
C TYR A 36 -2.82 -12.59 5.14
N ASN A 37 -3.33 -12.25 6.32
CA ASN A 37 -4.74 -12.03 6.57
C ASN A 37 -4.95 -10.63 7.11
N TYR A 38 -5.89 -9.93 6.52
CA TYR A 38 -6.37 -8.64 6.98
C TYR A 38 -7.86 -8.75 7.28
N LYS A 39 -8.27 -8.14 8.39
CA LYS A 39 -9.68 -7.99 8.75
C LYS A 39 -9.93 -6.67 9.46
N ASN A 40 -11.00 -5.98 9.08
CA ASN A 40 -11.59 -4.90 9.87
C ASN A 40 -13.10 -5.14 10.03
N GLU A 41 -13.86 -4.13 10.49
CA GLU A 41 -15.32 -4.22 10.64
C GLU A 41 -16.07 -4.57 9.35
N PHE A 42 -15.55 -4.17 8.19
CA PHE A 42 -16.28 -4.22 6.91
C PHE A 42 -15.72 -5.24 5.93
N ILE A 43 -14.43 -5.57 6.04
CA ILE A 43 -13.76 -6.41 5.07
C ILE A 43 -12.83 -7.42 5.74
N SER A 44 -12.69 -8.55 5.07
CA SER A 44 -11.71 -9.58 5.37
C SER A 44 -11.14 -10.10 4.07
N TYR A 45 -9.83 -10.25 3.99
CA TYR A 45 -9.20 -10.86 2.81
C TYR A 45 -7.89 -11.55 3.18
N GLU A 46 -7.48 -12.46 2.30
CA GLU A 46 -6.25 -13.24 2.39
C GLU A 46 -5.38 -12.93 1.17
N ILE A 47 -4.06 -12.82 1.39
CA ILE A 47 -3.05 -12.70 0.35
C ILE A 47 -2.01 -13.79 0.57
N LYS A 48 -1.56 -14.40 -0.52
CA LYS A 48 -0.51 -15.43 -0.51
C LYS A 48 0.68 -14.94 -1.30
N GLY A 49 1.85 -15.47 -0.95
CA GLY A 49 3.07 -15.13 -1.64
C GLY A 49 4.26 -15.92 -1.13
N ASN A 50 5.43 -15.50 -1.58
CA ASN A 50 6.71 -16.04 -1.12
C ASN A 50 7.41 -15.02 -0.25
N TYR A 51 8.27 -15.50 0.64
CA TYR A 51 9.12 -14.63 1.44
C TYR A 51 10.55 -15.11 1.45
N ARG A 52 11.46 -14.19 1.78
CA ARG A 52 12.85 -14.51 2.12
C ARG A 52 13.30 -13.66 3.31
N ILE A 53 14.23 -14.21 4.06
CA ILE A 53 14.90 -13.50 5.16
C ILE A 53 16.25 -12.99 4.64
N SER A 54 16.59 -11.76 4.96
CA SER A 54 17.85 -11.12 4.60
C SER A 54 18.33 -10.29 5.78
N ASN A 55 19.18 -10.86 6.65
CA ASN A 55 19.51 -10.29 7.97
C ASN A 55 18.22 -10.05 8.77
N ASP A 56 18.06 -8.87 9.37
CA ASP A 56 16.91 -8.46 10.17
C ASP A 56 15.72 -8.00 9.31
N SER A 57 15.55 -8.57 8.12
CA SER A 57 14.53 -8.15 7.16
C SER A 57 13.76 -9.32 6.57
N LEU A 58 12.44 -9.21 6.62
CA LEU A 58 11.49 -10.08 5.95
C LEU A 58 11.09 -9.42 4.62
N VAL A 59 11.47 -10.03 3.51
CA VAL A 59 11.09 -9.55 2.17
C VAL A 59 9.91 -10.35 1.68
N LEU A 60 8.81 -9.68 1.35
CA LEU A 60 7.52 -10.25 0.96
C LEU A 60 7.19 -9.94 -0.50
N ASP A 61 6.76 -10.97 -1.22
CA ASP A 61 6.32 -10.85 -2.61
C ASP A 61 5.03 -11.65 -2.85
N SER A 62 3.96 -10.95 -3.21
CA SER A 62 2.62 -11.54 -3.37
C SER A 62 2.42 -12.21 -4.73
N ASN A 63 1.59 -13.26 -4.78
CA ASN A 63 1.26 -13.96 -6.02
C ASN A 63 -0.26 -14.19 -6.15
N PRO A 64 -0.91 -13.79 -7.26
CA PRO A 64 -0.33 -13.08 -8.42
C PRO A 64 0.14 -11.66 -8.08
N GLN A 65 1.22 -11.23 -8.75
CA GLN A 65 1.72 -9.86 -8.61
C GLN A 65 0.71 -8.87 -9.22
N ARG A 66 0.48 -7.75 -8.51
CA ARG A 66 -0.43 -6.68 -8.91
C ARG A 66 0.27 -5.34 -8.69
N ASP A 67 -0.05 -4.29 -9.43
CA ASP A 67 0.45 -2.95 -9.07
C ASP A 67 -0.45 -2.31 -8.01
N LYS A 68 0.17 -1.62 -7.04
CA LYS A 68 -0.54 -0.82 -6.03
C LYS A 68 -1.44 0.26 -6.65
N ILE A 69 -0.93 0.92 -7.69
CA ILE A 69 -1.62 1.99 -8.41
C ILE A 69 -1.10 2.08 -9.84
N ILE A 70 -1.99 2.28 -10.82
CA ILE A 70 -1.63 2.62 -12.20
C ILE A 70 -2.19 4.01 -12.50
N ILE A 71 -1.36 4.88 -13.07
CA ILE A 71 -1.75 6.23 -13.44
C ILE A 71 -1.38 6.48 -14.89
N LYS A 72 -2.38 6.87 -15.68
CA LYS A 72 -2.20 7.36 -17.05
C LYS A 72 -2.47 8.85 -17.08
N GLU A 73 -1.53 9.59 -17.67
CA GLU A 73 -1.63 11.04 -17.81
C GLU A 73 -2.06 11.42 -19.22
N TYR A 74 -2.93 12.42 -19.30
CA TYR A 74 -3.40 12.99 -20.56
C TYR A 74 -3.38 14.51 -20.48
N ASN A 75 -3.25 15.14 -21.65
CA ASN A 75 -3.38 16.58 -21.82
C ASN A 75 -4.62 16.84 -22.68
N GLU A 76 -5.72 17.18 -22.03
CA GLU A 76 -7.03 17.35 -22.69
C GLU A 76 -7.80 18.53 -22.10
N GLY A 77 -8.60 19.19 -22.94
CA GLY A 77 -9.48 20.28 -22.51
C GLY A 77 -8.72 21.52 -22.00
N ASN A 78 -9.31 22.19 -21.00
CA ASN A 78 -8.76 23.43 -20.45
C ASN A 78 -7.63 23.15 -19.46
N LYS A 79 -6.41 23.62 -19.77
CA LYS A 79 -5.21 23.44 -18.92
C LYS A 79 -5.32 24.01 -17.50
N LYS A 80 -6.26 24.94 -17.25
CA LYS A 80 -6.54 25.46 -15.90
C LYS A 80 -7.39 24.52 -15.06
N ASN A 81 -7.99 23.50 -15.67
CA ASN A 81 -8.80 22.51 -15.01
C ASN A 81 -8.07 21.18 -15.06
N SER A 82 -7.90 20.56 -13.90
CA SER A 82 -7.45 19.18 -13.80
C SER A 82 -8.59 18.26 -13.44
N LEU A 83 -8.59 17.06 -14.01
CA LEU A 83 -9.53 15.99 -13.74
C LEU A 83 -8.78 14.75 -13.32
N ILE A 84 -9.20 14.14 -12.22
CA ILE A 84 -8.65 12.87 -11.76
C ILE A 84 -9.82 11.90 -11.68
N ILE A 85 -9.78 10.84 -12.48
CA ILE A 85 -10.79 9.78 -12.50
C ILE A 85 -10.20 8.57 -11.78
N VAL A 86 -10.89 8.07 -10.76
CA VAL A 86 -10.38 7.00 -9.91
C VAL A 86 -11.33 5.81 -9.97
N LYS A 87 -10.77 4.64 -10.30
CA LYS A 87 -11.46 3.36 -10.30
C LYS A 87 -10.62 2.33 -9.54
N ASP A 88 -11.26 1.26 -9.08
CA ASP A 88 -10.52 0.12 -8.59
C ASP A 88 -9.86 -0.64 -9.76
N LYS A 89 -9.06 -1.65 -9.44
CA LYS A 89 -8.40 -2.50 -10.43
C LYS A 89 -9.35 -3.36 -11.28
N GLU A 90 -10.60 -3.51 -10.85
CA GLU A 90 -11.65 -4.21 -11.59
C GLU A 90 -12.46 -3.25 -12.49
N GLY A 91 -12.20 -1.95 -12.40
CA GLY A 91 -12.86 -0.89 -13.17
C GLY A 91 -14.12 -0.33 -12.51
N ASN A 92 -14.41 -0.73 -11.27
CA ASN A 92 -15.54 -0.21 -10.51
C ASN A 92 -15.24 1.18 -9.95
N ILE A 93 -16.28 1.96 -9.75
CA ILE A 93 -16.20 3.24 -9.05
C ILE A 93 -16.06 2.95 -7.55
N LEU A 94 -15.20 3.71 -6.87
CA LEU A 94 -15.09 3.70 -5.41
C LEU A 94 -15.25 5.10 -4.83
N THR A 95 -15.60 5.15 -3.54
CA THR A 95 -15.44 6.35 -2.71
C THR A 95 -13.99 6.44 -2.25
N TYR A 96 -13.39 7.63 -2.36
CA TYR A 96 -12.00 7.85 -1.97
C TYR A 96 -11.78 9.22 -1.36
N HIS A 97 -10.65 9.38 -0.69
CA HIS A 97 -10.07 10.66 -0.34
C HIS A 97 -8.85 10.88 -1.22
N ILE A 98 -8.64 12.11 -1.65
CA ILE A 98 -7.47 12.48 -2.44
C ILE A 98 -6.75 13.65 -1.78
N TYR A 99 -5.44 13.50 -1.70
CA TYR A 99 -4.53 14.51 -1.16
C TYR A 99 -3.68 15.01 -2.32
N ILE A 100 -3.91 16.25 -2.72
CA ILE A 100 -3.29 16.87 -3.89
C ILE A 100 -2.15 17.75 -3.39
N ILE A 101 -0.94 17.47 -3.87
CA ILE A 101 0.26 18.25 -3.62
C ILE A 101 0.38 19.27 -4.75
N LEU A 102 0.37 20.56 -4.40
CA LEU A 102 0.55 21.66 -5.34
C LEU A 102 2.04 21.97 -5.56
N LEU A 103 2.34 22.85 -6.52
CA LEU A 103 3.74 23.23 -6.83
C LEU A 103 4.45 23.93 -5.67
N ASP A 104 3.71 24.60 -4.79
CA ASP A 104 4.20 25.27 -3.58
C ASP A 104 4.25 24.33 -2.36
N ASP A 105 4.13 23.02 -2.58
CA ASP A 105 4.07 21.98 -1.56
C ASP A 105 2.87 22.07 -0.59
N LYS A 106 1.91 22.95 -0.88
CA LYS A 106 0.62 22.95 -0.18
C LYS A 106 -0.15 21.68 -0.53
N VAL A 107 -0.71 21.05 0.50
CA VAL A 107 -1.58 19.87 0.34
C VAL A 107 -3.05 20.28 0.46
N ILE A 108 -3.85 19.91 -0.54
CA ILE A 108 -5.31 20.02 -0.50
C ILE A 108 -5.88 18.62 -0.28
N CYS A 109 -6.63 18.44 0.80
CA CYS A 109 -7.38 17.21 1.06
C CYS A 109 -8.82 17.39 0.58
N LEU A 110 -9.27 16.52 -0.32
CA LEU A 110 -10.67 16.40 -0.73
C LEU A 110 -11.17 15.02 -0.30
N ARG A 111 -12.14 15.00 0.61
CA ARG A 111 -12.72 13.78 1.18
C ARG A 111 -13.98 13.36 0.44
N ASP A 112 -14.37 12.11 0.61
CA ASP A 112 -15.61 11.51 0.09
C ASP A 112 -15.86 11.78 -1.40
N GLN A 113 -14.79 11.75 -2.20
CA GLN A 113 -14.88 11.88 -3.65
C GLN A 113 -15.43 10.59 -4.26
N TRP A 114 -16.22 10.73 -5.32
CA TRP A 114 -16.87 9.63 -6.03
C TRP A 114 -16.65 9.78 -7.54
N ASP A 115 -16.21 8.71 -8.22
CA ASP A 115 -15.90 8.66 -9.66
C ASP A 115 -14.73 9.56 -10.09
N LYS A 116 -14.87 10.87 -9.89
CA LYS A 116 -13.90 11.87 -10.34
C LYS A 116 -13.76 13.06 -9.40
N THR A 117 -12.55 13.61 -9.37
CA THR A 117 -12.20 14.85 -8.69
C THR A 117 -11.87 15.92 -9.73
N LYS A 118 -12.48 17.11 -9.58
CA LYS A 118 -12.22 18.27 -10.45
C LYS A 118 -11.51 19.35 -9.66
N ILE A 119 -10.40 19.85 -10.20
CA ILE A 119 -9.57 20.88 -9.58
C ILE A 119 -9.47 22.06 -10.55
N LYS A 120 -9.81 23.26 -10.09
CA LYS A 120 -9.81 24.48 -10.92
C LYS A 120 -8.71 25.43 -10.50
N ASN A 121 -8.03 26.02 -11.48
CA ASN A 121 -7.01 27.05 -11.32
C ASN A 121 -5.86 26.66 -10.37
N GLN A 122 -5.53 25.37 -10.29
CA GLN A 122 -4.40 24.87 -9.51
C GLN A 122 -3.55 23.95 -10.38
N THR A 123 -2.24 24.01 -10.18
CA THR A 123 -1.29 23.12 -10.86
C THR A 123 -0.87 22.02 -9.91
N ILE A 124 -1.15 20.78 -10.29
CA ILE A 124 -0.83 19.58 -9.50
C ILE A 124 0.66 19.26 -9.68
N LYS A 125 1.37 19.10 -8.56
CA LYS A 125 2.73 18.52 -8.48
C LYS A 125 2.65 17.01 -8.33
N GLY A 126 1.73 16.54 -7.49
CA GLY A 126 1.50 15.13 -7.23
C GLY A 126 0.23 14.90 -6.43
N PHE A 127 -0.10 13.64 -6.17
CA PHE A 127 -1.22 13.28 -5.29
C PHE A 127 -1.07 11.85 -4.78
N TYR A 128 -1.79 11.54 -3.71
CA TYR A 128 -2.05 10.17 -3.27
C TYR A 128 -3.53 9.99 -2.94
N ILE A 129 -3.97 8.74 -2.97
CA ILE A 129 -5.35 8.34 -2.76
C ILE A 129 -5.41 7.50 -1.49
N VAL A 130 -6.48 7.68 -0.72
CA VAL A 130 -6.82 6.84 0.42
C VAL A 130 -8.24 6.33 0.19
N ASP A 131 -8.45 5.02 0.21
CA ASP A 131 -9.80 4.47 0.14
C ASP A 131 -10.56 4.64 1.47
N THR A 132 -11.85 4.30 1.47
CA THR A 132 -12.68 4.36 2.68
C THR A 132 -12.24 3.39 3.79
N LYS A 133 -11.34 2.45 3.51
CA LYS A 133 -10.79 1.50 4.49
C LYS A 133 -9.47 2.00 5.09
N GLY A 134 -8.98 3.17 4.65
CA GLY A 134 -7.72 3.75 5.11
C GLY A 134 -6.48 3.22 4.37
N LEU A 135 -6.65 2.45 3.29
CA LEU A 135 -5.53 1.98 2.49
C LEU A 135 -5.01 3.15 1.63
N GLN A 136 -3.76 3.54 1.87
CA GLN A 136 -3.11 4.67 1.20
C GLN A 136 -2.25 4.22 0.02
N SER A 137 -2.40 4.85 -1.14
CA SER A 137 -1.51 4.64 -2.29
C SER A 137 -0.12 5.24 -2.03
N PRO A 138 0.93 4.76 -2.70
CA PRO A 138 2.14 5.54 -2.88
C PRO A 138 1.82 6.93 -3.44
N THR A 139 2.65 7.91 -3.09
CA THR A 139 2.52 9.25 -3.68
C THR A 139 2.94 9.23 -5.14
N TYR A 140 2.04 9.69 -6.00
CA TYR A 140 2.33 9.91 -7.40
C TYR A 140 2.83 11.33 -7.63
N PHE A 141 3.97 11.44 -8.31
CA PHE A 141 4.44 12.72 -8.83
C PHE A 141 4.18 12.80 -10.33
N LYS A 142 3.59 13.91 -10.74
CA LYS A 142 3.25 14.18 -12.13
C LYS A 142 4.51 14.14 -12.99
N LYS A 143 4.46 13.38 -14.09
CA LYS A 143 5.58 13.19 -15.02
C LYS A 143 5.52 14.19 -16.18
N GLY A 144 4.33 14.42 -16.73
CA GLY A 144 4.15 15.30 -17.89
C GLY A 144 4.03 16.76 -17.50
N LYS A 145 4.79 17.64 -18.18
CA LYS A 145 4.74 19.09 -17.94
C LYS A 145 3.33 19.67 -18.13
N PHE A 146 2.60 19.19 -19.14
CA PHE A 146 1.31 19.75 -19.55
C PHE A 146 0.10 18.87 -19.23
N SER A 147 0.30 17.72 -18.60
CA SER A 147 -0.80 16.83 -18.24
C SER A 147 -1.77 17.51 -17.28
N ASN A 148 -3.06 17.28 -17.47
CA ASN A 148 -4.12 17.81 -16.62
C ASN A 148 -5.27 16.81 -16.40
N ASN A 149 -5.28 15.69 -17.11
CA ASN A 149 -6.22 14.60 -16.85
C ASN A 149 -5.45 13.36 -16.42
N PHE A 150 -5.98 12.67 -15.41
CA PHE A 150 -5.36 11.50 -14.81
C PHE A 150 -6.40 10.39 -14.71
N GLU A 151 -6.16 9.28 -15.37
CA GLU A 151 -6.90 8.05 -15.13
C GLU A 151 -6.12 7.21 -14.12
N VAL A 152 -6.77 6.86 -13.02
CA VAL A 152 -6.16 6.17 -11.90
C VAL A 152 -6.87 4.85 -11.65
N GLN A 153 -6.12 3.76 -11.66
CA GLN A 153 -6.58 2.46 -11.18
C GLN A 153 -5.88 2.13 -9.86
N PHE A 154 -6.66 1.98 -8.80
CA PHE A 154 -6.18 1.80 -7.44
C PHE A 154 -6.48 0.39 -6.94
N GLU A 155 -5.50 -0.26 -6.31
CA GLU A 155 -5.73 -1.55 -5.65
C GLU A 155 -6.37 -1.33 -4.27
N THR A 156 -7.50 -1.98 -4.01
CA THR A 156 -8.25 -1.83 -2.73
C THR A 156 -7.95 -2.93 -1.72
N LYS A 157 -6.90 -3.71 -2.00
CA LYS A 157 -6.30 -4.74 -1.16
C LYS A 157 -4.81 -4.46 -1.02
N ARG A 158 -4.16 -5.00 0.01
CA ARG A 158 -2.70 -4.90 0.11
C ARG A 158 -2.03 -5.61 -1.07
N VAL A 159 -0.86 -5.13 -1.43
CA VAL A 159 0.02 -5.71 -2.45
C VAL A 159 1.42 -5.70 -1.87
N PHE A 160 2.07 -6.86 -1.92
CA PHE A 160 3.46 -7.02 -1.51
C PHE A 160 4.31 -7.14 -2.76
N GLU A 161 5.16 -6.16 -3.02
CA GLU A 161 6.06 -6.12 -4.18
C GLU A 161 7.48 -5.88 -3.66
N ASN A 162 8.21 -6.97 -3.40
CA ASN A 162 9.49 -6.92 -2.69
C ASN A 162 9.44 -6.04 -1.43
N GLU A 163 8.34 -6.08 -0.68
CA GLU A 163 8.12 -5.22 0.47
C GLU A 163 8.99 -5.70 1.63
N ILE A 164 9.76 -4.80 2.25
CA ILE A 164 10.78 -5.14 3.24
C ILE A 164 10.28 -4.78 4.63
N TRP A 165 9.91 -5.76 5.44
CA TRP A 165 9.53 -5.58 6.83
C TRP A 165 10.73 -5.80 7.74
N ILE A 166 10.77 -5.08 8.86
CA ILE A 166 11.85 -5.22 9.85
C ILE A 166 11.50 -6.37 10.81
N ILE A 167 12.47 -7.22 11.10
CA ILE A 167 12.37 -8.28 12.11
C ILE A 167 13.11 -7.82 13.37
N GLU A 168 12.45 -7.91 14.52
CA GLU A 168 13.02 -7.60 15.83
C GLU A 168 12.67 -8.74 16.80
N LYS A 169 13.56 -9.74 16.92
CA LYS A 169 13.32 -10.96 17.71
C LYS A 169 12.02 -11.64 17.25
N ASP A 170 11.04 -11.80 18.15
CA ASP A 170 9.73 -12.41 17.89
C ASP A 170 8.68 -11.40 17.38
N LYS A 171 9.11 -10.26 16.83
CA LYS A 171 8.24 -9.22 16.31
C LYS A 171 8.61 -8.83 14.89
N ILE A 172 7.61 -8.46 14.10
CA ILE A 172 7.80 -7.97 12.74
C ILE A 172 7.10 -6.62 12.61
N LYS A 173 7.81 -5.63 12.07
CA LYS A 173 7.27 -4.29 11.83
C LYS A 173 6.75 -4.19 10.39
N PRO A 174 5.43 -4.13 10.18
CA PRO A 174 4.87 -4.05 8.83
C PRO A 174 5.05 -2.65 8.23
N ILE A 175 5.10 -2.62 6.91
CA ILE A 175 5.03 -1.42 6.09
C ILE A 175 3.59 -1.26 5.54
N GLY A 176 3.17 -0.04 5.24
CA GLY A 176 1.91 0.28 4.56
C GLY A 176 2.03 0.22 3.04
N MET A 177 0.90 0.32 2.33
CA MET A 177 0.96 0.31 0.85
C MET A 177 1.66 1.55 0.29
N ASP A 178 1.68 2.63 1.06
CA ASP A 178 2.40 3.88 0.83
C ASP A 178 3.93 3.79 1.04
N GLY A 179 4.43 2.71 1.66
CA GLY A 179 5.84 2.52 1.95
C GLY A 179 6.28 2.96 3.34
N GLU A 180 5.35 3.47 4.17
CA GLU A 180 5.66 3.93 5.53
C GLU A 180 5.50 2.81 6.55
N TYR A 181 6.36 2.79 7.57
CA TYR A 181 6.21 1.82 8.66
C TYR A 181 4.96 2.07 9.48
N GLN A 182 4.27 0.99 9.82
CA GLN A 182 3.16 1.05 10.76
C GLN A 182 3.65 1.37 12.17
N ASN A 183 2.77 1.94 12.99
CA ASN A 183 3.06 2.30 14.39
C ASN A 183 2.83 1.15 15.38
N TYR A 184 2.70 -0.07 14.88
CA TYR A 184 2.54 -1.30 15.65
C TYR A 184 3.46 -2.40 15.11
N TYR A 185 3.55 -3.49 15.86
CA TYR A 185 4.28 -4.69 15.49
C TYR A 185 3.31 -5.88 15.41
N LEU A 186 3.59 -6.82 14.52
CA LEU A 186 3.02 -8.16 14.57
C LEU A 186 3.87 -8.99 15.53
N GLU A 187 3.25 -9.56 16.55
CA GLU A 187 3.95 -10.40 17.54
C GLU A 187 3.76 -11.87 17.19
N LYS A 188 4.81 -12.68 17.35
CA LYS A 188 4.75 -14.12 17.13
C LYS A 188 3.79 -14.74 18.15
N ASN A 189 2.87 -15.56 17.66
CA ASN A 189 2.01 -16.37 18.52
C ASN A 189 2.84 -17.55 19.04
N ASP A 190 2.79 -17.78 20.36
CA ASP A 190 3.35 -18.97 21.02
C ASP A 190 2.67 -20.27 20.58
#